data_AF-A0AAD7S4P2-F1
#
_entry.id   AF-A0AAD7S4P2-F1
#
_cell.length_a   1.000
_cell.length_b   1.000
_cell.length_c   1.000
_cell.angle_alpha   90.00
_cell.angle_beta   90.00
_cell.angle_gamma   90.00
#
_symmetry.space_group_name_H-M   'P 1'
#
loop_
_entity.id
_entity.type
_entity.pdbx_description
1 polymer ?
#
loop_
_entity_poly.entity_id
_entity_poly.type
_entity_poly.pdbx_seq_one_letter_code
_entity_poly.pdbx_strand_id
1 'polypeptide(L)'
;MHAGQPPVRARTQDPGGSGVRTPPPEPEVEDGPEVDYLHRLQEHLEVVHDFTRQAQAGSGVRQKRAYDTRCRDQVFAPGDRVWIFCPSRTKRVSPKLRSCWRGPGEVLQRLSEVLYRVRMPGQGW
;
A
#
# COMPACT_ATOMS: atom_id res chain seq x y z
N MET A 1 -62.35 -25.36 26.97
CA MET A 1 -63.26 -25.99 25.96
C MET A 1 -63.11 -25.14 24.71
N HIS A 2 -62.63 -25.55 23.54
CA HIS A 2 -62.31 -26.84 22.95
C HIS A 2 -60.98 -26.73 22.19
N ALA A 3 -60.15 -27.77 22.28
CA ALA A 3 -59.08 -28.05 21.31
C ALA A 3 -59.60 -29.05 20.27
N GLY A 4 -59.08 -28.96 19.03
CA GLY A 4 -58.94 -30.11 18.15
C GLY A 4 -59.32 -29.91 16.68
N GLN A 5 -58.31 -29.73 15.82
CA GLN A 5 -58.05 -30.58 14.65
C GLN A 5 -56.63 -30.31 14.09
N PRO A 6 -55.86 -31.34 13.64
CA PRO A 6 -54.47 -31.19 13.18
C PRO A 6 -54.35 -31.39 11.64
N PRO A 7 -53.15 -31.55 11.03
CA PRO A 7 -52.61 -30.68 9.98
C PRO A 7 -52.77 -31.22 8.55
N VAL A 8 -52.65 -30.36 7.53
CA VAL A 8 -52.45 -30.80 6.14
C VAL A 8 -51.20 -30.13 5.57
N ARG A 9 -50.13 -30.91 5.40
CA ARG A 9 -48.94 -30.51 4.64
C ARG A 9 -49.33 -30.34 3.17
N ALA A 10 -49.16 -29.15 2.63
CA ALA A 10 -49.23 -28.91 1.20
C ALA A 10 -47.90 -28.30 0.72
N ARG A 11 -47.08 -29.19 0.16
CA ARG A 11 -46.09 -29.01 -0.92
C ARG A 11 -45.35 -27.67 -1.00
N THR A 12 -44.05 -27.74 -0.69
CA THR A 12 -43.02 -26.95 -1.36
C THR A 12 -43.20 -27.05 -2.88
N GLN A 13 -43.49 -25.93 -3.52
CA GLN A 13 -43.17 -25.72 -4.93
C GLN A 13 -42.03 -24.72 -4.98
N ASP A 14 -40.83 -25.22 -5.24
CA ASP A 14 -39.81 -24.44 -5.91
C ASP A 14 -40.20 -24.36 -7.39
N PRO A 15 -40.32 -23.18 -7.99
CA PRO A 15 -39.99 -23.02 -9.38
C PRO A 15 -38.55 -22.50 -9.44
N GLY A 16 -37.63 -23.39 -9.79
CA GLY A 16 -36.35 -23.02 -10.36
C GLY A 16 -36.61 -22.13 -11.58
N GLY A 17 -36.43 -20.83 -11.40
CA GLY A 17 -36.40 -19.83 -12.45
C GLY A 17 -35.05 -19.14 -12.39
N SER A 18 -34.21 -19.43 -13.38
CA SER A 18 -32.98 -18.70 -13.74
C SER A 18 -32.95 -17.30 -13.14
N GLY A 19 -32.20 -17.13 -12.05
CA GLY A 19 -31.94 -15.84 -11.43
C GLY A 19 -30.99 -15.04 -12.32
N VAL A 20 -31.49 -14.51 -13.43
CA VAL A 20 -30.88 -13.36 -14.06
C VAL A 20 -30.99 -12.26 -13.01
N ARG A 21 -29.86 -11.91 -12.37
CA ARG A 21 -29.77 -10.68 -11.59
C ARG A 21 -29.90 -9.54 -12.60
N THR A 22 -31.14 -9.18 -12.95
CA THR A 22 -31.38 -7.90 -13.57
C THR A 22 -30.94 -6.86 -12.55
N PRO A 23 -30.02 -5.95 -12.87
CA PRO A 23 -29.79 -4.80 -12.01
C PRO A 23 -31.16 -4.15 -11.74
N PRO A 24 -31.43 -3.70 -10.49
CA PRO A 24 -32.60 -2.89 -10.22
C PRO A 24 -32.69 -1.79 -11.29
N PRO A 25 -33.88 -1.49 -11.83
CA PRO A 25 -34.01 -0.38 -12.78
C PRO A 25 -33.33 0.82 -12.15
N GLU A 26 -32.35 1.39 -12.87
CA GLU A 26 -31.69 2.61 -12.44
C GLU A 26 -32.79 3.59 -12.05
N PRO A 27 -32.71 4.22 -10.85
CA PRO A 27 -33.73 5.20 -10.49
C PRO A 27 -33.83 6.16 -11.66
N GLU A 28 -35.04 6.35 -12.19
CA GLU A 28 -35.32 7.37 -13.19
C GLU A 28 -34.91 8.69 -12.53
N VAL A 29 -33.66 9.10 -12.77
CA VAL A 29 -33.14 10.34 -12.22
C VAL A 29 -33.86 11.39 -13.03
N GLU A 30 -34.95 11.92 -12.48
CA GLU A 30 -35.70 13.02 -13.06
C GLU A 30 -34.67 14.07 -13.50
N ASP A 31 -34.67 14.44 -14.79
CA ASP A 31 -33.76 15.41 -15.42
C ASP A 31 -33.94 16.80 -14.78
N GLY A 32 -33.43 16.91 -13.55
CA GLY A 32 -33.56 18.06 -12.68
C GLY A 32 -32.20 18.66 -12.37
N PRO A 33 -32.17 19.86 -11.77
CA PRO A 33 -30.93 20.57 -11.44
C PRO A 33 -29.98 19.79 -10.52
N GLU A 34 -30.46 18.73 -9.87
CA GLU A 34 -29.66 17.79 -9.08
C GLU A 34 -28.75 16.90 -9.96
N VAL A 35 -29.22 16.50 -11.14
CA VAL A 35 -28.45 15.71 -12.12
C VAL A 35 -27.30 16.54 -12.69
N ASP A 36 -27.59 17.79 -13.07
CA ASP A 36 -26.59 18.76 -13.52
C ASP A 36 -25.51 19.01 -12.45
N TYR A 37 -25.91 19.09 -11.18
CA TYR A 37 -24.96 19.26 -10.09
C TYR A 37 -24.06 18.03 -9.92
N LEU A 38 -24.62 16.82 -9.98
CA LEU A 38 -23.85 15.58 -9.90
C LEU A 38 -22.85 15.44 -11.06
N HIS A 39 -23.26 15.76 -12.29
CA HIS A 39 -22.35 15.74 -13.45
C HIS A 39 -21.20 16.73 -13.28
N ARG A 40 -21.49 17.99 -12.90
CA ARG A 40 -20.44 18.99 -12.66
C ARG A 40 -19.50 18.59 -11.54
N LEU A 41 -20.01 17.96 -10.48
CA LEU A 41 -19.19 17.45 -9.38
C LEU A 41 -18.27 16.32 -9.86
N GLN A 42 -18.80 15.36 -10.63
CA GLN A 42 -18.01 14.26 -11.21
C GLN A 42 -16.91 14.79 -12.12
N GLU A 43 -17.25 15.66 -13.07
CA GLU A 43 -16.30 16.30 -13.98
C GLU A 43 -15.20 17.04 -13.20
N HIS A 44 -15.58 17.79 -12.16
CA HIS A 44 -14.62 18.51 -11.34
C HIS A 44 -13.65 17.58 -10.61
N LEU A 45 -14.16 16.48 -10.04
CA LEU A 45 -13.33 15.48 -9.35
C LEU A 45 -12.38 14.78 -10.32
N GLU A 46 -12.83 14.45 -11.52
CA GLU A 46 -12.00 13.87 -12.58
C GLU A 46 -10.86 14.81 -12.97
N VAL A 47 -11.17 16.09 -13.22
CA VAL A 47 -10.18 17.11 -13.57
C VAL A 47 -9.14 17.28 -12.46
N VAL A 48 -9.57 17.40 -11.20
CA VAL A 48 -8.66 17.55 -10.05
C VAL A 48 -7.81 16.30 -9.87
N HIS A 49 -8.41 15.11 -10.00
CA HIS A 49 -7.68 13.87 -9.90
C HIS A 49 -6.58 13.79 -10.98
N ASP A 50 -6.92 14.04 -12.24
CA ASP A 50 -5.95 13.98 -13.34
C ASP A 50 -4.84 15.01 -13.17
N PHE A 51 -5.18 16.23 -12.75
CA PHE A 51 -4.21 17.25 -12.43
C PHE A 51 -3.24 16.80 -11.34
N THR A 52 -3.75 16.26 -10.22
CA THR A 52 -2.91 15.79 -9.11
C THR A 52 -2.03 14.61 -9.53
N ARG A 53 -2.54 13.68 -10.35
CA ARG A 53 -1.79 12.54 -10.88
C ARG A 53 -0.61 13.00 -11.76
N GLN A 54 -0.84 13.96 -12.65
CA GLN A 54 0.21 14.52 -13.50
C GLN A 54 1.27 15.25 -12.66
N ALA A 55 0.83 16.07 -11.70
CA ALA A 55 1.74 16.77 -10.80
C ALA A 55 2.58 15.80 -9.95
N GLN A 56 1.97 14.72 -9.44
CA GLN A 56 2.65 13.68 -8.68
C GLN A 56 3.66 12.92 -9.54
N ALA A 57 3.32 12.55 -10.78
CA ALA A 57 4.23 11.90 -11.70
C ALA A 57 5.46 12.78 -11.99
N GLY A 58 5.24 14.06 -12.32
CA GLY A 58 6.34 15.01 -12.55
C GLY A 58 7.21 15.22 -11.31
N SER A 59 6.60 15.24 -10.13
CA SER A 59 7.33 15.39 -8.86
C SER A 59 8.14 14.14 -8.52
N GLY A 60 7.61 12.95 -8.79
CA GLY A 60 8.33 11.68 -8.64
C GLY A 60 9.57 11.60 -9.54
N VAL A 61 9.46 12.03 -10.80
CA VAL A 61 10.60 12.10 -11.72
C VAL A 61 11.67 13.07 -11.21
N ARG A 62 11.27 14.27 -10.77
CA ARG A 62 12.19 15.26 -10.18
C ARG A 62 12.88 14.72 -8.93
N GLN A 63 12.14 14.05 -8.05
CA GLN A 63 12.67 13.46 -6.82
C GLN A 63 13.68 12.35 -7.13
N LYS A 64 13.37 11.44 -8.07
CA LYS A 64 14.31 10.40 -8.51
C LYS A 64 15.59 11.02 -9.06
N ARG A 65 15.47 11.99 -9.99
CA ARG A 65 16.64 12.66 -10.57
C ARG A 65 17.49 13.34 -9.49
N ALA A 66 16.87 14.03 -8.55
CA ALA A 66 17.58 14.70 -7.45
C ALA A 66 18.27 13.70 -6.51
N TYR A 67 17.64 12.54 -6.25
CA TYR A 67 18.22 11.46 -5.45
C TYR A 67 19.43 10.84 -6.18
N ASP A 68 19.24 10.41 -7.42
CA ASP A 68 20.27 9.75 -8.22
C ASP A 68 21.48 10.67 -8.47
N THR A 69 21.27 11.98 -8.64
CA THR A 69 22.38 12.95 -8.76
C THR A 69 23.26 12.99 -7.51
N ARG A 70 22.72 12.64 -6.34
CA ARG A 70 23.44 12.62 -5.07
C ARG A 70 23.98 11.22 -4.74
N CYS A 71 23.53 10.18 -5.43
CA CYS A 71 24.07 8.84 -5.31
C CYS A 71 25.49 8.84 -5.89
N ARG A 72 26.48 8.59 -5.03
CA ARG A 72 27.83 8.29 -5.47
C ARG A 72 27.95 6.78 -5.54
N ASP A 73 28.46 6.26 -6.66
CA ASP A 73 28.82 4.85 -6.81
C ASP A 73 30.08 4.56 -6.00
N GLN A 74 29.95 4.57 -4.67
CA GLN A 74 31.03 4.20 -3.78
C GLN A 74 31.07 2.69 -3.67
N VAL A 75 32.11 2.10 -4.26
CA VAL A 75 32.41 0.67 -4.13
C VAL A 75 33.32 0.47 -2.93
N PHE A 76 32.96 -0.48 -2.07
CA PHE A 76 33.82 -0.90 -0.96
C PHE A 76 34.64 -2.13 -1.34
N ALA A 77 35.90 -2.16 -0.92
CA ALA A 77 36.79 -3.31 -1.07
C ALA A 77 36.85 -4.13 0.23
N PRO A 78 37.21 -5.42 0.15
CA PRO A 78 37.58 -6.19 1.34
C PRO A 78 38.65 -5.47 2.18
N GLY A 79 38.47 -5.40 3.49
CA GLY A 79 39.32 -4.66 4.42
C GLY A 79 38.81 -3.25 4.77
N ASP A 80 37.87 -2.68 3.99
CA ASP A 80 37.33 -1.36 4.28
C ASP A 80 36.52 -1.34 5.58
N ARG A 81 36.65 -0.23 6.32
CA ARG A 81 35.91 0.02 7.56
C ARG A 81 34.63 0.78 7.26
N VAL A 82 33.49 0.19 7.65
CA VAL A 82 32.17 0.74 7.35
C VAL A 82 31.29 0.86 8.60
N TRP A 83 30.45 1.89 8.62
CA TRP A 83 29.36 2.00 9.58
C TRP A 83 28.12 1.30 9.03
N ILE A 84 27.47 0.50 9.86
CA ILE A 84 26.37 -0.38 9.47
C ILE A 84 25.08 0.15 10.06
N PHE A 85 24.11 0.45 9.19
CA PHE A 85 22.78 0.85 9.62
C PHE A 85 22.04 -0.37 10.19
N CYS A 86 21.75 -0.32 11.49
CA CYS A 86 21.13 -1.37 12.29
C CYS A 86 20.01 -0.76 13.15
N PRO A 87 18.85 -0.41 12.57
CA PRO A 87 17.74 0.14 13.32
C PRO A 87 17.13 -0.95 14.21
N SER A 88 17.59 -1.07 15.45
CA SER A 88 16.92 -1.89 16.45
C SER A 88 15.76 -1.10 17.09
N ARG A 89 14.87 -1.77 17.83
CA ARG A 89 13.92 -1.11 18.74
C ARG A 89 14.06 -1.75 20.11
N THR A 90 14.28 -0.95 21.14
CA THR A 90 14.24 -1.41 22.54
C THR A 90 13.06 -0.73 23.21
N LYS A 91 12.26 -1.52 23.94
CA LYS A 91 11.14 -0.99 24.72
C LYS A 91 11.66 0.09 25.67
N ARG A 92 10.87 1.14 25.90
CA ARG A 92 11.17 2.30 26.79
C ARG A 92 12.18 3.33 26.28
N VAL A 93 12.77 3.17 25.08
CA VAL A 93 13.64 4.20 24.50
C VAL A 93 13.11 4.64 23.15
N SER A 94 12.97 5.96 22.95
CA SER A 94 12.53 6.54 21.68
C SER A 94 13.54 6.22 20.57
N PRO A 95 13.12 5.64 19.42
CA PRO A 95 14.01 5.37 18.29
C PRO A 95 14.76 6.61 17.78
N LYS A 96 14.20 7.82 17.96
CA LYS A 96 14.83 9.08 17.57
C LYS A 96 16.06 9.44 18.42
N LEU A 97 16.09 8.99 19.68
CA LEU A 97 17.16 9.30 20.63
C LEU A 97 18.25 8.24 20.66
N ARG A 98 18.25 7.28 19.72
CA ARG A 98 19.25 6.22 19.66
C ARG A 98 20.01 6.26 18.36
N SER A 99 21.30 5.92 18.43
CA SER A 99 22.08 5.67 17.23
C SER A 99 21.54 4.42 16.52
N CYS A 100 21.20 4.59 15.25
CA CYS A 100 20.91 3.52 14.31
C CYS A 100 22.17 2.97 13.63
N TRP A 101 23.35 3.53 13.91
CA TRP A 101 24.62 3.14 13.30
C TRP A 101 25.45 2.32 14.28
N ARG A 102 25.94 1.16 13.83
CA ARG A 102 26.92 0.32 14.54
C ARG A 102 28.23 0.30 13.75
N GLY A 103 29.37 0.38 14.42
CA GLY A 103 30.64 0.40 13.69
C GLY A 103 31.89 0.45 14.58
N PRO A 104 33.08 0.41 13.96
CA PRO A 104 33.29 0.12 12.53
C PRO A 104 33.33 -1.40 12.26
N GLY A 105 32.47 -1.87 11.35
CA GLY A 105 32.57 -3.21 10.78
C GLY A 105 33.63 -3.27 9.68
N GLU A 106 34.00 -4.47 9.25
CA GLU A 106 34.98 -4.68 8.18
C GLU A 106 34.35 -5.45 7.02
N VAL A 107 34.48 -4.94 5.81
CA VAL A 107 34.01 -5.64 4.61
C VAL A 107 34.90 -6.86 4.37
N LEU A 108 34.29 -8.05 4.30
CA LEU A 108 35.01 -9.30 4.04
C LEU A 108 35.00 -9.65 2.55
N GLN A 109 33.86 -9.43 1.88
CA GLN A 109 33.69 -9.79 0.48
C GLN A 109 32.52 -8.99 -0.14
N ARG A 110 32.69 -8.57 -1.40
CA ARG A 110 31.60 -8.07 -2.24
C ARG A 110 30.91 -9.25 -2.92
N LEU A 111 29.61 -9.41 -2.69
CA LEU A 111 28.79 -10.49 -3.25
C LEU A 111 28.03 -10.04 -4.50
N SER A 112 27.61 -8.77 -4.55
CA SER A 112 27.02 -8.13 -5.74
C SER A 112 27.35 -6.63 -5.76
N GLU A 113 26.74 -5.88 -6.66
CA GLU A 113 26.88 -4.42 -6.68
C GLU A 113 26.47 -3.74 -5.37
N VAL A 114 25.40 -4.23 -4.76
CA VAL A 114 24.79 -3.66 -3.56
C VAL A 114 24.95 -4.54 -2.31
N LEU A 115 25.36 -5.81 -2.48
CA LEU A 115 25.43 -6.77 -1.40
C LEU A 115 26.88 -7.03 -0.98
N TYR A 116 27.14 -6.84 0.30
CA TYR A 116 28.46 -7.04 0.92
C TYR A 116 28.34 -7.95 2.13
N ARG A 117 29.31 -8.84 2.28
CA ARG A 117 29.54 -9.58 3.53
C ARG A 117 30.42 -8.74 4.43
N VAL A 118 29.96 -8.47 5.65
CA VAL A 118 30.63 -7.59 6.60
C VAL A 118 30.76 -8.28 7.95
N ARG A 119 31.91 -8.12 8.60
CA ARG A 119 32.14 -8.53 9.98
C ARG A 119 31.62 -7.45 10.93
N MET A 120 30.66 -7.80 11.78
CA MET A 120 30.10 -6.89 12.77
C MET A 120 31.10 -6.62 13.90
N PRO A 121 31.20 -5.38 14.41
CA PRO A 121 31.99 -5.09 15.60
C PRO A 121 31.37 -5.79 16.82
N GLY A 122 32.19 -6.50 17.60
CA GLY A 122 31.77 -7.15 18.86
C GLY A 122 31.06 -8.49 18.73
N GLN A 123 30.93 -9.06 17.52
CA GLN A 123 30.53 -10.45 17.33
C GLN A 123 31.79 -11.28 17.07
N GLY A 124 32.21 -12.05 18.08
CA GLY A 124 33.09 -13.20 17.88
C GLY A 124 32.32 -14.29 17.13
N TRP A 125 33.07 -15.07 16.34
CA TRP A 125 32.64 -16.06 15.35
C TRP A 125 31.54 -17.01 15.80
#